data_AF-A0A1G0JC08-F1
#
_entry.id   AF-A0A1G0JC08-F1
#
_cell.length_a   1.000
_cell.length_b   1.000
_cell.length_c   1.000
_cell.angle_alpha   90.00
_cell.angle_beta   90.00
_cell.angle_gamma   90.00
#
_symmetry.space_group_name_H-M   'P 1'
#
loop_
_entity.id
_entity.type
_entity.pdbx_description
1 polymer ?
#
loop_
_entity_poly.entity_id
_entity_poly.type
_entity_poly.pdbx_seq_one_letter_code
_entity_poly.pdbx_strand_id
1 'polypeptide(L)'
;MDKFTDMMLEKTGLLGMIGKAERGPVAIDAIRKHKAVYLMAVGGAAYLVSKAITGSKVVAFEDLGMEAIHEFEVKDMPVTVAVDVNGNSVHQTGPEEWREIIVKRKIA
;
A
#
# COMPACT_ATOMS: atom_id res chain seq x y z
N MET A 1 -3.15 2.41 -10.10
CA MET A 1 -4.21 3.18 -9.41
C MET A 1 -3.82 4.61 -9.08
N ASP A 2 -2.57 5.02 -9.29
CA ASP A 2 -2.06 6.35 -8.92
C ASP A 2 -2.88 7.52 -9.50
N LYS A 3 -3.27 7.44 -10.77
CA LYS A 3 -4.11 8.46 -11.43
C LYS A 3 -5.48 8.67 -10.77
N PHE A 4 -5.98 7.67 -10.05
CA PHE A 4 -7.29 7.71 -9.39
C PHE A 4 -7.18 7.99 -7.89
N THR A 5 -5.96 8.03 -7.33
CA THR A 5 -5.75 8.07 -5.88
C THR A 5 -6.33 9.33 -5.23
N ASP A 6 -6.07 10.51 -5.79
CA ASP A 6 -6.60 11.78 -5.28
C ASP A 6 -8.13 11.79 -5.27
N MET A 7 -8.75 11.39 -6.40
CA MET A 7 -10.21 11.29 -6.53
C MET A 7 -10.81 10.31 -5.52
N MET A 8 -10.20 9.13 -5.34
CA MET A 8 -10.73 8.12 -4.42
C MET A 8 -10.66 8.62 -2.99
N LEU A 9 -9.50 9.12 -2.54
CA LEU A 9 -9.33 9.62 -1.17
C LEU A 9 -10.28 10.78 -0.86
N GLU A 10 -10.43 11.73 -1.79
CA GLU A 10 -11.31 12.88 -1.64
C GLU A 10 -12.80 12.49 -1.52
N LYS A 11 -13.26 11.57 -2.37
CA LYS A 11 -14.70 11.27 -2.49
C LYS A 11 -15.20 10.21 -1.51
N THR A 12 -14.32 9.35 -1.02
CA THR A 12 -14.72 8.18 -0.22
C THR A 12 -14.36 8.31 1.26
N GLY A 13 -13.42 9.21 1.61
CA GLY A 13 -12.89 9.29 2.96
C GLY A 13 -12.06 8.08 3.38
N LEU A 14 -11.53 7.30 2.42
CA LEU A 14 -10.64 6.18 2.70
C LEU A 14 -9.41 6.64 3.49
N LEU A 15 -9.13 5.95 4.60
CA LEU A 15 -7.99 6.24 5.47
C LEU A 15 -6.67 5.67 4.94
N GLY A 16 -6.74 4.65 4.08
CA GLY A 16 -5.55 4.04 3.53
C GLY A 16 -5.85 3.03 2.43
N MET A 17 -4.77 2.57 1.80
CA MET A 17 -4.81 1.64 0.69
C MET A 17 -3.78 0.54 0.91
N ILE A 18 -4.10 -0.68 0.48
CA ILE A 18 -3.17 -1.81 0.48
C ILE A 18 -2.83 -2.16 -0.97
N GLY A 19 -1.54 -2.30 -1.29
CA GLY A 19 -1.09 -2.68 -2.62
C GLY A 19 0.26 -3.39 -2.60
N LYS A 20 0.90 -3.42 -3.77
CA LYS A 20 2.28 -3.91 -3.95
C LYS A 20 3.11 -2.87 -4.69
N ALA A 21 4.43 -2.91 -4.51
CA ALA A 21 5.39 -1.99 -5.12
C ALA A 21 5.22 -0.52 -4.69
N GLU A 22 6.14 0.32 -5.17
CA GLU A 22 6.19 1.75 -4.92
C GLU A 22 4.97 2.50 -5.49
N ARG A 23 4.74 3.69 -4.95
CA ARG A 23 3.79 4.67 -5.49
C ARG A 23 4.58 5.77 -6.18
N GLY A 24 4.04 6.27 -7.30
CA GLY A 24 4.59 7.43 -7.98
C GLY A 24 4.31 8.74 -7.23
N PRO A 25 4.96 9.85 -7.64
CA PRO A 25 4.83 11.15 -6.98
C PRO A 25 3.38 11.63 -6.83
N VAL A 26 2.56 11.44 -7.87
CA VAL A 26 1.14 11.83 -7.88
C VAL A 26 0.37 11.17 -6.74
N ALA A 27 0.60 9.87 -6.50
CA ALA A 27 -0.07 9.15 -5.42
C ALA A 27 0.50 9.54 -4.04
N ILE A 28 1.81 9.76 -3.93
CA ILE A 28 2.45 10.21 -2.68
C ILE A 28 1.90 11.59 -2.25
N ASP A 29 1.77 12.52 -3.20
CA ASP A 29 1.24 13.86 -2.92
C ASP A 29 -0.24 13.80 -2.53
N ALA A 30 -1.04 12.94 -3.19
CA ALA A 30 -2.43 12.70 -2.81
C ALA A 30 -2.54 12.11 -1.38
N ILE A 31 -1.70 11.13 -1.05
CA ILE A 31 -1.64 10.53 0.29
C ILE A 31 -1.33 11.61 1.35
N ARG A 32 -0.33 12.46 1.09
CA ARG A 32 0.03 13.57 1.99
C ARG A 32 -1.11 14.59 2.14
N LYS A 33 -1.74 14.98 1.03
CA LYS A 33 -2.85 15.95 0.98
C LYS A 33 -4.04 15.49 1.83
N HIS A 34 -4.41 14.21 1.72
CA HIS A 34 -5.58 13.63 2.39
C HIS A 34 -5.27 12.97 3.74
N LYS A 35 -4.00 13.01 4.19
CA LYS A 35 -3.55 12.36 5.43
C LYS A 35 -3.88 10.86 5.48
N ALA A 36 -3.81 10.19 4.33
CA ALA A 36 -4.00 8.76 4.20
C ALA A 36 -2.68 7.99 4.41
N VAL A 37 -2.74 6.66 4.40
CA VAL A 37 -1.55 5.79 4.39
C VAL A 37 -1.56 4.82 3.21
N TYR A 38 -0.38 4.44 2.73
CA TYR A 38 -0.24 3.32 1.79
C TYR A 38 0.54 2.19 2.44
N LEU A 39 -0.10 1.02 2.50
CA LEU A 39 0.43 -0.19 3.05
C LEU A 39 0.82 -1.13 1.90
N MET A 40 1.99 -1.73 2.00
CA MET A 40 2.48 -2.71 1.04
C MET A 40 2.37 -4.12 1.61
N ALA A 41 1.72 -5.00 0.85
CA ALA A 41 1.78 -6.44 1.06
C ALA A 41 2.97 -7.04 0.28
N VAL A 42 3.50 -8.17 0.76
CA VAL A 42 4.62 -8.85 0.11
C VAL A 42 4.15 -9.51 -1.20
N GLY A 43 4.67 -9.02 -2.33
CA GLY A 43 4.40 -9.58 -3.65
C GLY A 43 4.87 -11.02 -3.79
N GLY A 44 4.08 -11.87 -4.45
CA GLY A 44 4.40 -13.29 -4.65
C GLY A 44 4.03 -14.22 -3.49
N ALA A 45 3.67 -13.68 -2.31
CA ALA A 45 3.27 -14.44 -1.14
C ALA A 45 1.74 -14.57 -0.98
N ALA A 46 0.98 -14.51 -2.07
CA ALA A 46 -0.49 -14.40 -2.04
C ALA A 46 -1.18 -15.51 -1.23
N TYR A 47 -0.67 -16.75 -1.30
CA TYR A 47 -1.19 -17.86 -0.49
C TYR A 47 -1.01 -17.66 1.02
N LEU A 48 0.10 -17.06 1.44
CA LEU A 48 0.35 -16.78 2.86
C LEU A 48 -0.47 -15.58 3.31
N VAL A 49 -0.55 -14.54 2.48
CA VAL A 49 -1.38 -13.35 2.73
C VAL A 49 -2.85 -13.72 2.84
N SER A 50 -3.36 -14.66 2.02
CA SER A 50 -4.76 -15.08 2.07
C SER A 50 -5.14 -15.81 3.36
N LYS A 51 -4.17 -16.33 4.13
CA LYS A 51 -4.43 -16.89 5.47
C LYS A 51 -4.93 -15.85 6.48
N ALA A 52 -4.66 -14.57 6.22
CA ALA A 52 -5.18 -13.48 7.03
C ALA A 52 -6.64 -13.13 6.68
N ILE A 53 -7.18 -13.65 5.57
CA ILE A 53 -8.57 -13.41 5.16
C ILE A 53 -9.46 -14.46 5.83
N THR A 54 -10.34 -14.00 6.72
CA THR A 54 -11.28 -14.82 7.49
C THR A 54 -12.68 -14.84 6.90
N GLY A 55 -13.02 -13.89 6.02
CA GLY A 55 -14.30 -13.80 5.33
C GLY A 55 -14.18 -13.02 4.03
N SER A 56 -15.03 -13.32 3.05
CA SER A 56 -15.11 -12.64 1.76
C SER A 56 -16.54 -12.63 1.24
N LYS A 57 -17.03 -11.49 0.76
CA LYS A 57 -18.30 -11.38 0.03
C LYS A 57 -18.16 -10.41 -1.15
N VAL A 58 -18.80 -10.74 -2.27
CA VAL A 58 -18.93 -9.80 -3.40
C VAL A 58 -19.99 -8.76 -3.02
N VAL A 59 -19.68 -7.48 -3.23
CA VAL A 59 -20.60 -6.37 -2.90
C VAL A 59 -21.03 -5.54 -4.11
N ALA A 60 -20.29 -5.59 -5.22
CA ALA A 60 -20.69 -4.96 -6.47
C ALA A 60 -19.95 -5.57 -7.68
N PHE A 61 -20.59 -5.46 -8.85
CA PHE A 61 -20.03 -5.84 -10.15
C PHE A 61 -19.59 -7.31 -10.24
N GLU A 62 -20.46 -8.23 -9.81
CA GLU A 62 -20.19 -9.69 -9.80
C GLU A 62 -19.80 -10.24 -11.18
N ASP A 63 -20.31 -9.64 -12.25
CA ASP A 63 -20.00 -9.96 -13.64
C ASP A 63 -18.52 -9.73 -14.02
N LEU A 64 -17.79 -8.91 -13.25
CA LEU A 64 -16.35 -8.69 -13.43
C LEU A 64 -15.48 -9.80 -12.83
N GLY A 65 -16.07 -10.82 -12.20
CA GLY A 65 -15.35 -11.97 -11.66
C GLY A 65 -14.31 -11.57 -10.63
N MET A 66 -13.03 -11.85 -10.88
CA MET A 66 -11.94 -11.55 -9.93
C MET A 66 -11.68 -10.05 -9.71
N GLU A 67 -12.20 -9.18 -10.59
CA GLU A 67 -12.10 -7.73 -10.48
C GLU A 67 -13.34 -7.08 -9.84
N ALA A 68 -14.30 -7.90 -9.37
CA ALA A 68 -15.46 -7.43 -8.63
C ALA A 68 -15.04 -6.72 -7.33
N ILE A 69 -15.92 -5.89 -6.77
CA ILE A 69 -15.65 -5.30 -5.46
C ILE A 69 -15.98 -6.34 -4.39
N HIS A 70 -14.96 -6.69 -3.61
CA HIS A 70 -15.07 -7.60 -2.48
C HIS A 70 -14.93 -6.86 -1.16
N GLU A 71 -15.77 -7.22 -0.19
CA GLU A 71 -15.54 -6.92 1.21
C GLU A 71 -14.85 -8.13 1.85
N PHE A 72 -13.71 -7.88 2.51
CA PHE A 72 -12.93 -8.91 3.18
C PHE A 72 -12.89 -8.64 4.69
N GLU A 73 -13.09 -9.69 5.49
CA GLU A 73 -12.78 -9.68 6.91
C GLU A 73 -11.36 -10.21 7.08
N VAL A 74 -10.48 -9.42 7.72
CA VAL A 74 -9.06 -9.76 7.86
C VAL A 74 -8.62 -9.78 9.32
N LYS A 75 -7.70 -10.69 9.65
CA LYS A 75 -7.04 -10.80 10.95
C LYS A 75 -5.54 -10.98 10.75
N ASP A 76 -4.74 -10.18 11.46
CA ASP A 76 -3.27 -10.24 11.41
C ASP A 76 -2.68 -10.13 9.99
N MET A 77 -3.26 -9.24 9.17
CA MET A 77 -2.86 -9.03 7.76
C MET A 77 -1.41 -8.52 7.67
N PRO A 78 -0.49 -9.27 7.03
CA PRO A 78 0.93 -8.91 7.00
C PRO A 78 1.20 -7.82 5.97
N VAL A 79 1.22 -6.56 6.44
CA VAL A 79 1.51 -5.38 5.61
C VAL A 79 2.50 -4.44 6.30
N THR A 80 3.18 -3.63 5.50
CA THR A 80 4.15 -2.63 5.98
C THR A 80 3.76 -1.24 5.50
N VAL A 81 3.94 -0.21 6.33
CA VAL A 81 3.75 1.18 5.90
C VAL A 81 4.81 1.51 4.86
N ALA A 82 4.37 1.70 3.61
CA ALA A 82 5.24 2.02 2.50
C ALA A 82 5.24 3.51 2.17
N VAL A 83 4.12 4.21 2.40
CA VAL A 83 4.05 5.68 2.41
C VAL A 83 3.25 6.13 3.64
N ASP A 84 3.84 7.00 4.45
CA ASP A 84 3.18 7.57 5.63
C ASP A 84 2.28 8.80 5.30
N VAL A 85 1.59 9.32 6.32
CA VAL A 85 0.69 10.49 6.20
C VAL A 85 1.39 11.80 5.82
N ASN A 86 2.73 11.82 5.88
CA ASN A 86 3.56 12.96 5.50
C ASN A 86 4.12 12.79 4.08
N GLY A 87 3.83 11.67 3.42
CA GLY A 87 4.34 11.35 2.10
C GLY A 87 5.78 10.84 2.12
N ASN A 88 6.30 10.39 3.26
CA ASN A 88 7.60 9.72 3.32
C ASN A 88 7.46 8.31 2.77
N SER A 89 8.28 7.94 1.77
CA SER A 89 8.21 6.65 1.10
C SER A 89 9.41 5.78 1.44
N VAL A 90 9.17 4.56 1.92
CA VAL A 90 10.25 3.58 2.22
C VAL A 90 11.07 3.20 0.98
N HIS A 91 10.48 3.32 -0.21
CA HIS A 91 11.16 3.04 -1.48
C HIS A 91 12.13 4.17 -1.86
N GLN A 92 12.07 5.32 -1.18
CA GLN A 92 13.03 6.42 -1.32
C GLN A 92 13.99 6.41 -0.13
N THR A 93 13.47 6.43 1.10
CA THR A 93 14.29 6.54 2.31
C THR A 93 15.13 5.28 2.58
N GLY A 94 14.60 4.09 2.29
CA GLY A 94 15.30 2.83 2.52
C GLY A 94 16.61 2.72 1.72
N PRO A 95 16.57 2.89 0.38
CA PRO A 95 17.79 2.90 -0.43
C PRO A 95 18.81 3.97 -0.03
N GLU A 96 18.35 5.15 0.40
CA GLU A 96 19.21 6.24 0.88
C GLU A 96 19.92 5.86 2.18
N GLU A 97 19.17 5.38 3.18
CA GLU A 97 19.71 4.95 4.47
C GLU A 97 20.73 3.81 4.31
N TRP A 98 20.39 2.78 3.53
CA TRP A 98 21.29 1.65 3.30
C TRP A 98 22.55 2.05 2.54
N ARG A 99 22.47 3.01 1.61
CA ARG A 99 23.65 3.53 0.91
C ARG A 99 24.64 4.11 1.91
N GLU A 100 24.19 4.93 2.84
CA GLU A 100 25.06 5.51 3.87
C GLU A 100 25.68 4.45 4.79
N ILE A 101 24.87 3.49 5.24
CA ILE A 101 25.34 2.39 6.11
C ILE A 101 26.42 1.57 5.40
N ILE A 102 26.21 1.21 4.13
CA ILE A 102 27.16 0.43 3.35
C ILE A 102 28.46 1.20 3.14
N VAL A 103 28.41 2.50 2.85
CA VAL A 103 29.60 3.34 2.71
C VAL A 103 30.40 3.38 4.02
N LYS A 104 29.72 3.64 5.16
CA LYS A 104 30.37 3.66 6.48
C LYS A 104 31.04 2.33 6.82
N ARG A 105 30.40 1.21 6.52
CA ARG A 105 30.95 -0.15 6.75
C ARG A 105 32.16 -0.50 5.88
N LYS A 106 32.34 0.15 4.73
CA LYS A 106 33.52 -0.08 3.86
C LYS A 106 34.74 0.73 4.28
N ILE A 107 34.54 1.79 5.07
CA ILE A 107 35.61 2.71 5.52
C ILE A 107 36.13 2.29 6.91
N ALA A 108 35.34 1.53 7.67
CA ALA A 108 35.74 0.86 8.91
C ALA A 108 36.44 -0.47 8.64
#